data_AF-A0A4Q9QWI6-F1
#
_entry.id   AF-A0A4Q9QWI6-F1
#
_cell.length_a   1.000
_cell.length_b   1.000
_cell.length_c   1.000
_cell.angle_alpha   90.00
_cell.angle_beta   90.00
_cell.angle_gamma   90.00
#
_symmetry.space_group_name_H-M   'P 1'
#
loop_
_entity.id
_entity.type
_entity.pdbx_description
1 polymer ?
#
loop_
_entity_poly.entity_id
_entity_poly.type
_entity_poly.pdbx_seq_one_letter_code
_entity_poly.pdbx_strand_id
1 'polypeptide(L)'
;MPDKSHVSMERHMCPVCGTTFDTGNILLDKRWRASLEHHTTTGWGLCPEHQRLYSEGFVALVECDPQRSGSPRDRLKLEQAYRTGRLAHLKREVFAELFTMPVPDSRPFVFVEPGIIEKLQALVEPPPTESRH
;
A
#
# COMPACT_ATOMS: atom_id res chain seq x y z
N MET A 1 12.99 28.84 5.58
CA MET A 1 12.52 27.70 6.40
C MET A 1 11.01 27.72 6.37
N PRO A 2 10.30 26.57 6.33
CA PRO A 2 8.84 26.59 6.44
C PRO A 2 8.45 27.26 7.76
N ASP A 3 7.45 28.14 7.71
CA ASP A 3 6.89 28.74 8.91
C ASP A 3 6.18 27.66 9.72
N LYS A 4 6.74 27.35 10.88
CA LYS A 4 6.13 26.38 11.79
C LYS A 4 4.87 26.98 12.41
N SER A 5 3.91 26.12 12.72
CA SER A 5 2.62 26.48 13.29
C SER A 5 2.36 25.70 14.58
N HIS A 6 1.43 26.20 15.40
CA HIS A 6 0.91 25.46 16.56
C HIS A 6 -0.18 24.47 16.15
N VAL A 7 -0.68 24.56 14.92
CA VAL A 7 -1.64 23.63 14.30
C VAL A 7 -1.07 22.99 13.04
N SER A 8 -1.47 21.75 12.76
CA SER A 8 -1.06 21.00 11.57
C SER A 8 -2.19 20.15 11.02
N MET A 9 -2.27 19.98 9.70
CA MET A 9 -3.13 18.96 9.09
C MET A 9 -2.49 17.58 9.24
N GLU A 10 -3.22 16.64 9.84
CA GLU A 10 -2.74 15.26 9.98
C GLU A 10 -2.81 14.54 8.63
N ARG A 11 -1.68 13.91 8.26
CA ARG A 11 -1.57 13.03 7.11
C ARG A 11 -1.30 11.60 7.52
N HIS A 12 -1.81 10.67 6.73
CA HIS A 12 -1.36 9.29 6.73
C HIS A 12 -0.68 8.94 5.41
N MET A 13 0.19 7.94 5.43
CA MET A 13 0.77 7.35 4.22
C MET A 13 0.01 6.08 3.84
N CYS A 14 -0.27 5.93 2.54
CA CYS A 14 -0.88 4.71 2.03
C CYS A 14 0.12 3.57 1.98
N PRO A 15 -0.13 2.42 2.66
CA PRO A 15 0.81 1.31 2.62
C PRO A 15 0.82 0.57 1.27
N VAL A 16 -0.17 0.81 0.41
CA VAL A 16 -0.27 0.20 -0.93
C VAL A 16 0.53 1.01 -1.95
N CYS A 17 0.19 2.29 -2.15
CA CYS A 17 0.82 3.13 -3.16
C CYS A 17 1.92 4.08 -2.64
N GLY A 18 2.11 4.20 -1.32
CA GLY A 18 3.10 5.11 -0.72
C GLY A 18 2.69 6.59 -0.71
N THR A 19 1.53 6.95 -1.26
CA THR A 19 1.06 8.35 -1.29
C THR A 19 0.62 8.82 0.08
N THR A 20 1.04 10.02 0.49
CA THR A 20 0.50 10.71 1.67
C THR A 20 -0.82 11.40 1.36
N PHE A 21 -1.80 11.29 2.24
CA PHE A 21 -3.11 11.93 2.10
C PHE A 21 -3.57 12.52 3.43
N ASP A 22 -4.41 13.55 3.34
CA ASP A 22 -4.97 14.21 4.52
C ASP A 22 -6.04 13.32 5.15
N THR A 23 -6.01 13.22 6.48
CA THR A 23 -7.01 12.45 7.23
C THR A 23 -8.26 13.27 7.55
N GLY A 24 -8.17 14.60 7.44
CA GLY A 24 -9.16 15.56 7.90
C GLY A 24 -9.03 15.92 9.38
N ASN A 25 -8.13 15.27 10.13
CA ASN A 25 -7.86 15.63 11.52
C ASN A 25 -6.86 16.79 11.60
N ILE A 26 -7.01 17.60 12.64
CA ILE A 26 -6.11 18.71 12.95
C ILE A 26 -5.33 18.37 14.22
N LEU A 27 -4.00 18.46 14.14
CA LEU A 27 -3.10 18.36 15.29
C LEU A 27 -2.90 19.73 15.90
N LEU A 28 -2.86 19.79 17.24
CA LEU A 28 -2.60 21.00 18.01
C LEU A 28 -1.46 20.74 19.01
N ASP A 29 -0.42 21.56 18.98
CA ASP A 29 0.56 21.59 20.06
C ASP A 29 -0.13 22.12 21.33
N LYS A 30 -0.27 21.26 22.35
CA LYS A 30 -0.98 21.59 23.59
C LYS A 30 -0.35 22.76 24.36
N ARG A 31 0.91 23.10 24.10
CA ARG A 31 1.62 24.24 24.69
C ARG A 31 1.58 25.48 23.80
N TRP A 32 0.81 25.45 22.70
CA TRP A 32 0.64 26.55 21.74
C TRP A 32 1.94 27.05 21.12
N ARG A 33 2.94 26.18 21.03
CA ARG A 33 4.23 26.51 20.41
C ARG A 33 4.11 26.32 18.90
N ALA A 34 4.75 27.21 18.15
CA ALA A 34 4.93 27.05 16.71
C ALA A 34 5.96 25.94 16.41
N SER A 35 5.58 24.68 16.65
CA SER A 35 6.47 23.52 16.65
C SER A 35 6.22 22.55 15.49
N LEU A 36 5.04 22.61 14.88
CA LEU A 36 4.58 21.67 13.87
C LEU A 36 4.75 22.23 12.46
N GLU A 37 5.00 21.36 11.49
CA GLU A 37 4.89 21.68 10.07
C GLU A 37 3.41 21.88 9.68
N HIS A 38 3.11 22.52 8.55
CA HIS A 38 1.70 22.67 8.11
C HIS A 38 1.00 21.33 7.84
N HIS A 39 1.75 20.31 7.43
CA HIS A 39 1.27 18.94 7.28
C HIS A 39 2.18 17.99 8.05
N THR A 40 1.62 17.14 8.88
CA THR A 40 2.37 16.17 9.69
C THR A 40 1.90 14.76 9.40
N THR A 41 2.80 13.90 8.93
CA THR A 41 2.50 12.48 8.75
C THR A 41 2.62 11.74 10.08
N THR A 42 1.52 11.23 10.60
CA THR A 42 1.46 10.59 11.94
C THR A 42 1.37 9.06 11.87
N GLY A 43 1.03 8.50 10.72
CA GLY A 43 0.85 7.06 10.59
C GLY A 43 0.46 6.58 9.20
N TRP A 44 -0.19 5.41 9.19
CA TRP A 44 -0.60 4.69 8.00
C TRP A 44 -2.11 4.63 7.89
N GLY A 45 -2.62 4.65 6.67
CA GLY A 45 -4.04 4.45 6.37
C GLY A 45 -4.25 4.21 4.89
N LEU A 46 -5.40 3.69 4.46
CA LEU A 46 -5.67 3.54 3.04
C LEU A 46 -6.10 4.90 2.47
N CYS A 47 -5.47 5.32 1.35
CA CYS A 47 -5.97 6.48 0.62
C CYS A 47 -7.36 6.18 0.04
N PRO A 48 -8.14 7.21 -0.36
CA PRO A 48 -9.53 7.03 -0.78
C PRO A 48 -9.75 5.94 -1.84
N GLU A 49 -8.85 5.84 -2.81
CA GLU A 49 -8.89 4.81 -3.86
C GLU A 49 -8.77 3.39 -3.30
N HIS A 50 -7.72 3.15 -2.49
CA HIS A 50 -7.48 1.83 -1.91
C HIS A 50 -8.51 1.48 -0.82
N GLN A 51 -9.06 2.48 -0.14
CA GLN A 51 -10.17 2.28 0.78
C GLN A 51 -11.43 1.82 0.03
N ARG A 52 -11.74 2.42 -1.12
CA ARG A 52 -12.87 2.00 -1.97
C ARG A 52 -12.72 0.56 -2.45
N LEU A 53 -11.56 0.21 -3.02
CA LEU A 53 -11.28 -1.14 -3.50
C LEU A 53 -11.36 -2.17 -2.37
N TYR A 54 -10.81 -1.85 -1.21
CA TYR A 54 -10.95 -2.71 -0.02
C TYR A 54 -12.42 -2.91 0.37
N SER A 55 -13.21 -1.84 0.43
CA SER A 55 -14.64 -1.91 0.73
C SER A 55 -15.44 -2.72 -0.32
N GLU A 56 -14.97 -2.77 -1.56
CA GLU A 56 -15.53 -3.60 -2.65
C GLU A 56 -15.08 -5.07 -2.60
N GLY A 57 -14.37 -5.48 -1.55
CA GLY A 57 -13.94 -6.86 -1.35
C GLY A 57 -12.68 -7.24 -2.12
N PHE A 58 -11.85 -6.26 -2.50
CA PHE A 58 -10.52 -6.52 -3.05
C PHE A 58 -9.45 -6.60 -1.96
N VAL A 59 -8.38 -7.33 -2.28
CA VAL A 59 -7.09 -7.30 -1.60
C VAL A 59 -6.03 -6.80 -2.58
N ALA A 60 -5.23 -5.83 -2.17
CA ALA A 60 -4.13 -5.33 -3.00
C ALA A 60 -2.90 -6.24 -2.89
N LEU A 61 -2.31 -6.59 -4.02
CA LEU A 61 -0.99 -7.20 -4.12
C LEU A 61 0.03 -6.09 -4.36
N VAL A 62 0.98 -5.95 -3.45
CA VAL A 62 2.03 -4.95 -3.52
C VAL A 62 3.34 -5.65 -3.80
N GLU A 63 3.89 -5.48 -5.00
CA GLU A 63 5.18 -6.07 -5.33
C GLU A 63 6.30 -5.35 -4.57
N CYS A 64 7.13 -6.13 -3.88
CA CYS A 64 8.27 -5.62 -3.11
C CYS A 64 9.55 -6.34 -3.50
N ASP A 65 10.63 -5.59 -3.57
CA ASP A 65 11.97 -6.13 -3.78
C ASP A 65 12.55 -6.58 -2.44
N PRO A 66 12.70 -7.89 -2.18
CA PRO A 66 13.19 -8.39 -0.89
C PRO A 66 14.67 -8.05 -0.65
N GLN A 67 15.48 -7.86 -1.69
CA GLN A 67 16.91 -7.53 -1.55
C GLN A 67 17.12 -6.08 -1.13
N ARG A 68 16.20 -5.20 -1.53
CA ARG A 68 16.22 -3.78 -1.18
C ARG A 68 15.37 -3.45 0.04
N SER A 69 14.51 -4.38 0.44
CA SER A 69 13.71 -4.29 1.66
C SER A 69 14.55 -4.60 2.89
N GLY A 70 14.07 -4.18 4.08
CA GLY A 70 14.74 -4.44 5.35
C GLY A 70 15.02 -5.92 5.65
N SER A 71 15.90 -6.17 6.63
CA SER A 71 16.48 -7.50 6.92
C SER A 71 15.45 -8.64 7.01
N PRO A 72 15.71 -9.81 6.37
CA PRO A 72 14.77 -10.94 6.26
C PRO A 72 14.55 -11.74 7.55
N ARG A 73 15.17 -11.36 8.69
CA ARG A 73 15.06 -12.11 9.95
C ARG A 73 13.77 -11.84 10.73
N ASP A 74 13.00 -10.83 10.37
CA ASP A 74 11.80 -10.43 11.09
C ASP A 74 10.67 -10.07 10.11
N ARG A 75 9.45 -9.93 10.63
CA ARG A 75 8.28 -9.53 9.84
C ARG A 75 8.53 -8.15 9.23
N LEU A 76 8.53 -8.08 7.89
CA LEU A 76 8.77 -6.85 7.13
C LEU A 76 7.83 -5.73 7.58
N LYS A 77 8.39 -4.64 8.09
CA LYS A 77 7.62 -3.44 8.48
C LYS A 77 7.28 -2.60 7.25
N LEU A 78 6.22 -1.80 7.34
CA LEU A 78 5.71 -1.02 6.21
C LEU A 78 6.71 0.03 5.72
N GLU A 79 7.48 0.59 6.64
CA GLU A 79 8.54 1.59 6.42
C GLU A 79 9.76 0.96 5.73
N GLN A 80 9.94 -0.36 5.85
CA GLN A 80 11.11 -1.09 5.36
C GLN A 80 10.86 -1.76 4.00
N ALA A 81 9.60 -1.80 3.55
CA ALA A 81 9.23 -2.45 2.30
C ALA A 81 9.62 -1.58 1.10
N TYR A 82 10.58 -2.06 0.31
CA TYR A 82 10.91 -1.46 -0.97
C TYR A 82 9.88 -1.87 -2.01
N ARG A 83 8.90 -0.99 -2.27
CA ARG A 83 7.85 -1.21 -3.26
C ARG A 83 8.39 -0.93 -4.66
N THR A 84 8.16 -1.83 -5.60
CA THR A 84 8.63 -1.66 -7.00
C THR A 84 7.78 -0.67 -7.78
N GLY A 85 6.56 -0.39 -7.31
CA GLY A 85 5.54 0.38 -8.01
C GLY A 85 4.54 -0.49 -8.77
N ARG A 86 4.77 -1.80 -8.91
CA ARG A 86 3.79 -2.73 -9.49
C ARG A 86 2.76 -3.12 -8.43
N LEU A 87 1.49 -2.96 -8.79
CA LEU A 87 0.32 -3.22 -7.95
C LEU A 87 -0.72 -4.00 -8.73
N ALA A 88 -1.44 -4.88 -8.05
CA ALA A 88 -2.64 -5.53 -8.59
C ALA A 88 -3.72 -5.61 -7.52
N HIS A 89 -4.98 -5.74 -7.92
CA HIS A 89 -6.10 -5.93 -7.01
C HIS A 89 -6.84 -7.20 -7.39
N LEU A 90 -7.01 -8.11 -6.44
CA LEU A 90 -7.76 -9.34 -6.62
C LEU A 90 -8.98 -9.35 -5.72
N LYS A 91 -10.10 -9.91 -6.19
CA LYS A 91 -11.21 -10.23 -5.30
C LYS A 91 -10.73 -11.23 -4.25
N ARG A 92 -11.20 -11.08 -3.00
CA ARG A 92 -10.80 -11.94 -1.88
C ARG A 92 -11.05 -13.43 -2.16
N GLU A 93 -12.16 -13.76 -2.79
CA GLU A 93 -12.49 -15.13 -3.22
C GLU A 93 -11.46 -15.69 -4.21
N VAL A 94 -11.10 -14.93 -5.25
CA VAL A 94 -10.06 -15.32 -6.22
C VAL A 94 -8.69 -15.44 -5.55
N PHE A 95 -8.38 -14.55 -4.59
CA PHE A 95 -7.15 -14.67 -3.82
C PHE A 95 -7.09 -16.01 -3.05
N ALA A 96 -8.18 -16.42 -2.42
CA ALA A 96 -8.25 -17.69 -1.68
C ALA A 96 -8.14 -18.93 -2.58
N GLU A 97 -8.55 -18.82 -3.85
CA GLU A 97 -8.36 -19.89 -4.84
C GLU A 97 -6.91 -19.97 -5.35
N LEU A 98 -6.25 -18.83 -5.54
CA LEU A 98 -4.90 -18.76 -6.11
C LEU A 98 -3.78 -18.95 -5.08
N PHE A 99 -4.01 -18.57 -3.82
CA PHE A 99 -3.00 -18.60 -2.77
C PHE A 99 -3.44 -19.47 -1.59
N THR A 100 -2.57 -20.39 -1.17
CA THR A 100 -2.83 -21.26 -0.01
C THR A 100 -2.77 -20.53 1.34
N MET A 101 -2.23 -19.31 1.36
CA MET A 101 -2.06 -18.53 2.59
C MET A 101 -3.37 -17.79 2.96
N PRO A 102 -3.94 -18.03 4.15
CA PRO A 102 -5.13 -17.30 4.55
C PRO A 102 -4.80 -15.82 4.79
N VAL A 103 -5.63 -14.94 4.23
CA VAL A 103 -5.58 -13.50 4.47
C VAL A 103 -6.79 -13.12 5.32
N PRO A 104 -6.59 -12.59 6.55
CA PRO A 104 -7.71 -12.11 7.37
C PRO A 104 -8.55 -11.08 6.62
N ASP A 105 -9.87 -11.07 6.86
CA ASP A 105 -10.79 -10.11 6.22
C ASP A 105 -10.39 -8.67 6.48
N SER A 106 -9.83 -8.40 7.67
CA SER A 106 -9.34 -7.09 8.07
C SER A 106 -8.03 -6.65 7.40
N ARG A 107 -7.40 -7.50 6.56
CA ARG A 107 -6.12 -7.20 5.92
C ARG A 107 -6.33 -6.67 4.50
N PRO A 108 -6.06 -5.38 4.22
CA PRO A 108 -6.39 -4.77 2.94
C PRO A 108 -5.38 -5.06 1.81
N PHE A 109 -4.17 -5.49 2.14
CA PHE A 109 -3.13 -5.79 1.15
C PHE A 109 -2.16 -6.86 1.67
N VAL A 110 -1.39 -7.42 0.74
CA VAL A 110 -0.26 -8.31 1.02
C VAL A 110 0.95 -7.90 0.17
N PHE A 111 2.15 -8.18 0.67
CA PHE A 111 3.36 -8.06 -0.13
C PHE A 111 3.57 -9.35 -0.92
N VAL A 112 3.98 -9.19 -2.18
CA VAL A 112 4.31 -10.31 -3.08
C VAL A 112 5.71 -10.11 -3.64
N GLU A 113 6.35 -11.23 -3.98
CA GLU A 113 7.67 -11.21 -4.61
C GLU A 113 7.61 -10.71 -6.06
N PRO A 114 8.72 -10.21 -6.61
CA PRO A 114 8.79 -9.77 -7.99
C PRO A 114 8.36 -10.86 -8.97
N GLY A 115 7.53 -10.48 -9.95
CA GLY A 115 7.05 -11.37 -11.02
C GLY A 115 5.78 -12.15 -10.70
N ILE A 116 5.26 -12.12 -9.47
CA ILE A 116 3.93 -12.70 -9.17
C ILE A 116 2.83 -11.98 -9.94
N ILE A 117 2.85 -10.64 -9.94
CA ILE A 117 1.85 -9.84 -10.66
C ILE A 117 1.91 -10.11 -12.17
N GLU A 118 3.11 -10.27 -12.72
CA GLU A 118 3.32 -10.58 -14.14
C GLU A 118 2.75 -11.96 -14.52
N LYS A 119 2.99 -12.98 -13.69
CA LYS A 119 2.40 -14.30 -13.88
C LYS A 119 0.87 -14.25 -13.85
N LEU A 120 0.29 -13.47 -12.95
CA LEU A 120 -1.17 -13.30 -12.88
C LEU A 120 -1.72 -12.61 -14.12
N GLN A 121 -1.03 -11.60 -14.66
CA GLN A 121 -1.42 -10.93 -15.90
C GLN A 121 -1.41 -11.89 -17.10
N ALA A 122 -0.39 -12.75 -17.20
CA ALA A 122 -0.28 -13.75 -18.25
C ALA A 122 -1.37 -14.84 -18.21
N LEU A 123 -2.05 -15.04 -17.08
CA LEU A 123 -3.21 -15.94 -16.97
C LEU A 123 -4.51 -15.33 -17.53
N VAL A 124 -4.55 -13.99 -17.67
CA VAL A 124 -5.72 -13.24 -18.16
C VAL A 124 -5.58 -12.90 -19.63
N GLU A 125 -4.35 -12.67 -20.12
CA GLU A 125 -4.10 -12.48 -21.54
C GLU A 125 -4.20 -13.80 -22.32
N PRO A 126 -4.89 -13.86 -23.47
CA PRO A 126 -4.82 -15.04 -24.33
C PRO A 126 -3.36 -15.26 -24.77
N PRO A 127 -2.89 -16.51 -24.89
CA PRO A 127 -1.54 -16.78 -25.40
C PRO A 127 -1.38 -16.11 -26.77
N PRO A 128 -0.19 -15.57 -27.12
CA PRO A 128 0.02 -14.95 -28.41
C PRO A 128 -0.36 -15.96 -29.50
N THR A 129 -1.33 -15.59 -30.33
CA THR A 129 -1.77 -16.38 -31.46
C THR A 129 -0.55 -16.61 -32.35
N GLU A 130 0.01 -17.83 -32.35
CA GLU A 130 1.04 -18.22 -33.32
C GLU A 130 0.41 -18.12 -34.71
N SER A 131 0.63 -16.98 -35.37
CA SER A 131 0.32 -16.79 -36.78
C SER A 131 1.27 -17.67 -37.58
N ARG A 132 0.78 -18.88 -37.90
CA ARG A 132 1.34 -19.75 -38.93
C ARG A 132 1.37 -18.99 -40.26
N HIS A 133 2.58 -18.76 -40.78
CA HIS A 133 2.85 -18.52 -42.18
C HIS A 133 3.67 -19.68 -42.73
#